data_AF-B7N3L1-F1
#
_entry.id   AF-B7N3L1-F1
#
_cell.length_a   1.000
_cell.length_b   1.000
_cell.length_c   1.000
_cell.angle_alpha   90.00
_cell.angle_beta   90.00
_cell.angle_gamma   90.00
#
_symmetry.space_group_name_H-M   'P 1'
#
loop_
_entity.id
_entity.type
_entity.pdbx_description
1 polymer ?
#
loop_
_entity_poly.entity_id
_entity_poly.type
_entity_poly.pdbx_seq_one_letter_code
_entity_poly.pdbx_strand_id
1 'polypeptide(L)'
;MKRTPVLIDVNGVPLRESLSYNGGGAGFGGQMAEWLPPAQSADAALLPALRLGNARADDLVRNNGIAANAVALHKDHIVGHMFLISYRPNWRWLGMRETATKSFVDEVEAAWSEYAEGVFGEIDVEGKRTFTEFIREGVGVHAFNGEIFVQPVWDPESTQLFRTRFKAVSPKRVDTPGHGIGNRFLRAGVEVDRYGRAVAYHICEDDFPFSGSGRWERIPRELPTGRPAMLHIFEPVEDGQTRGANQFYSVMERLKMLDSLQATQLQSAIVKAMYAATIESDLDTEKAFEYIAGAPQGQKDNPLINILDKFSTWYDTNSVTLGGVKIPHLFPGDDLKLQTAQDSDNGFSALEQALLRYIAAGLGVSYEQLSRDYSKVSYSSARASANESWRYFMGRRKFIASRLATQMFSCWLEEALLRGIIRPPRARFDFYQARSAWSRAEWIGAGRMAIDGLKEVQESVMRIEAGLSTYEKELALMGEDYQDIFRQQVRESAEREKAGLSRPVWIAQAYQQQIAESRRPEEETTPRET
;
A
#
# COMPACT_ATOMS: atom_id res chain seq x y z
N MET A 1 -30.18 49.15 -32.86
CA MET A 1 -30.05 48.14 -31.78
C MET A 1 -29.16 48.72 -30.69
N LYS A 2 -29.72 49.03 -29.51
CA LYS A 2 -28.89 49.42 -28.35
C LYS A 2 -28.21 48.16 -27.81
N ARG A 3 -26.87 48.13 -27.79
CA ARG A 3 -26.11 47.08 -27.10
C ARG A 3 -26.34 47.25 -25.61
N THR A 4 -26.92 46.25 -24.97
CA THR A 4 -27.12 46.23 -23.51
C THR A 4 -25.74 46.20 -22.84
N PRO A 5 -25.46 47.06 -21.85
CA PRO A 5 -24.19 47.01 -21.12
C PRO A 5 -24.06 45.66 -20.41
N VAL A 6 -22.95 44.97 -20.62
CA VAL A 6 -22.61 43.70 -19.97
C VAL A 6 -21.58 44.01 -18.88
N LEU A 7 -21.90 43.68 -17.63
CA LEU A 7 -20.93 43.72 -16.55
C LEU A 7 -19.87 42.66 -16.82
N ILE A 8 -18.60 43.04 -16.72
CA ILE A 8 -17.44 42.16 -16.92
C ILE A 8 -16.70 42.00 -15.60
N ASP A 9 -16.09 40.83 -15.40
CA ASP A 9 -15.23 40.56 -14.25
C ASP A 9 -13.86 41.25 -14.38
N VAL A 10 -12.97 41.02 -13.42
CA VAL A 10 -11.59 41.56 -13.41
C VAL A 10 -10.74 41.10 -14.60
N ASN A 11 -11.18 40.08 -15.34
CA ASN A 11 -10.52 39.52 -16.52
C ASN A 11 -11.22 39.89 -17.84
N GLY A 12 -12.24 40.75 -17.80
CA GLY A 12 -12.97 41.18 -19.00
C GLY A 12 -14.01 40.18 -19.51
N VAL A 13 -14.33 39.14 -18.72
CA VAL A 13 -15.32 38.11 -19.07
C VAL A 13 -16.70 38.54 -18.57
N PRO A 14 -17.79 38.38 -19.35
CA PRO A 14 -19.15 38.66 -18.90
C PRO A 14 -19.46 38.01 -17.54
N LEU A 15 -20.00 38.79 -16.60
CA LEU A 15 -20.23 38.37 -15.22
C LEU A 15 -21.14 37.13 -15.10
N ARG A 16 -21.99 36.87 -16.12
CA ARG A 16 -22.82 35.66 -16.19
C ARG A 16 -22.03 34.39 -16.50
N GLU A 17 -20.96 34.50 -17.27
CA GLU A 17 -20.05 33.38 -17.59
C GLU A 17 -19.10 33.12 -16.40
N SER A 18 -18.75 34.18 -15.66
CA SER A 18 -17.98 34.08 -14.40
C SER A 18 -18.80 33.59 -13.21
N LEU A 19 -20.13 33.42 -13.34
CA LEU A 19 -21.01 32.81 -12.32
C LEU A 19 -21.05 31.26 -12.43
N SER A 20 -20.31 30.67 -13.37
CA SER A 20 -20.05 29.22 -13.38
C SER A 20 -19.07 28.86 -12.25
N TYR A 21 -19.01 27.59 -11.85
CA TYR A 21 -18.00 27.16 -10.88
C TYR A 21 -16.60 27.50 -11.40
N ASN A 22 -15.78 28.20 -10.61
CA ASN A 22 -14.45 28.68 -11.03
C ASN A 22 -13.54 27.58 -11.63
N GLY A 23 -13.75 26.31 -11.24
CA GLY A 23 -13.01 25.16 -11.80
C GLY A 23 -13.44 24.73 -13.21
N GLY A 24 -14.58 25.21 -13.73
CA GLY A 24 -15.04 24.99 -15.11
C GLY A 24 -14.89 26.22 -16.02
N GLY A 25 -14.39 27.34 -15.48
CA GLY A 25 -14.06 28.56 -16.24
C GLY A 25 -12.55 28.68 -16.48
N ALA A 26 -12.09 29.86 -16.91
CA ALA A 26 -10.68 30.11 -17.19
C ALA A 26 -9.77 30.17 -15.93
N GLY A 27 -10.34 30.12 -14.73
CA GLY A 27 -9.61 30.27 -13.47
C GLY A 27 -9.04 31.68 -13.25
N PHE A 28 -8.46 31.91 -12.08
CA PHE A 28 -7.87 33.21 -11.74
C PHE A 28 -6.61 33.47 -12.57
N GLY A 29 -6.65 34.43 -13.51
CA GLY A 29 -5.53 34.74 -14.40
C GLY A 29 -5.38 33.79 -15.61
N GLY A 30 -6.43 33.05 -15.99
CA GLY A 30 -6.45 32.26 -17.23
C GLY A 30 -5.75 30.89 -17.16
N GLN A 31 -5.34 30.45 -15.97
CA GLN A 31 -4.54 29.21 -15.79
C GLN A 31 -5.26 27.93 -16.24
N MET A 32 -6.60 27.95 -16.26
CA MET A 32 -7.43 26.82 -16.69
C MET A 32 -7.81 26.92 -18.17
N ALA A 33 -7.49 28.01 -18.86
CA ALA A 33 -7.94 28.27 -20.24
C ALA A 33 -7.40 27.25 -21.25
N GLU A 34 -6.17 26.76 -21.05
CA GLU A 34 -5.54 25.73 -21.88
C GLU A 34 -5.73 24.31 -21.31
N TRP A 35 -6.29 24.19 -20.10
CA TRP A 35 -6.55 22.89 -19.47
C TRP A 35 -7.96 22.40 -19.85
N LEU A 36 -8.03 21.71 -21.00
CA LEU A 36 -9.26 21.20 -21.59
C LEU A 36 -9.28 19.66 -21.61
N PRO A 37 -9.37 18.99 -20.45
CA PRO A 37 -9.42 17.53 -20.41
C PRO A 37 -10.74 17.04 -21.07
N PRO A 38 -10.69 15.99 -21.91
CA PRO A 38 -11.89 15.42 -22.49
C PRO A 38 -12.76 14.75 -21.40
N ALA A 39 -14.08 14.84 -21.54
CA ALA A 39 -14.99 14.04 -20.73
C ALA A 39 -14.84 12.55 -21.13
N GLN A 40 -14.42 11.72 -20.19
CA GLN A 40 -14.15 10.30 -20.40
C GLN A 40 -14.85 9.47 -19.32
N SER A 41 -15.30 8.27 -19.67
CA SER A 41 -15.65 7.26 -18.67
C SER A 41 -14.39 6.68 -18.04
N ALA A 42 -14.53 6.06 -16.87
CA ALA A 42 -13.44 5.42 -16.15
C ALA A 42 -12.62 4.46 -17.04
N ASP A 43 -13.28 3.60 -17.82
CA ASP A 43 -12.60 2.70 -18.75
C ASP A 43 -11.87 3.45 -19.88
N ALA A 44 -12.46 4.51 -20.43
CA ALA A 44 -11.84 5.28 -21.51
C ALA A 44 -10.57 6.01 -21.03
N ALA A 45 -10.55 6.46 -19.77
CA ALA A 45 -9.38 7.07 -19.15
C ALA A 45 -8.33 6.02 -18.73
N LEU A 46 -8.76 4.87 -18.19
CA LEU A 46 -7.89 3.86 -17.60
C LEU A 46 -7.29 2.88 -18.62
N LEU A 47 -8.13 2.26 -19.45
CA LEU A 47 -7.74 1.09 -20.25
C LEU A 47 -6.60 1.35 -21.25
N PRO A 48 -6.52 2.50 -21.93
CA PRO A 48 -5.40 2.77 -22.86
C PRO A 48 -4.03 2.75 -22.17
N ALA A 49 -3.96 3.17 -20.91
CA ALA A 49 -2.73 3.23 -20.13
C ALA A 49 -2.57 2.04 -19.18
N LEU A 50 -3.58 1.18 -19.00
CA LEU A 50 -3.61 0.14 -17.97
C LEU A 50 -2.38 -0.78 -17.99
N ARG A 51 -1.96 -1.26 -19.17
CA ARG A 51 -0.80 -2.15 -19.32
C ARG A 51 0.49 -1.49 -18.85
N LEU A 52 0.81 -0.33 -19.44
CA LEU A 52 2.04 0.40 -19.14
C LEU A 52 2.02 0.94 -17.71
N GLY A 53 0.87 1.40 -17.25
CA GLY A 53 0.62 1.85 -15.89
C GLY A 53 0.91 0.79 -14.84
N ASN A 54 0.34 -0.40 -15.02
CA ASN A 54 0.60 -1.52 -14.12
C ASN A 54 2.05 -1.99 -14.18
N ALA A 55 2.66 -2.06 -15.37
CA ALA A 55 4.08 -2.38 -15.51
C ALA A 55 5.01 -1.37 -14.81
N ARG A 56 4.68 -0.07 -14.88
CA ARG A 56 5.41 0.97 -14.14
C ARG A 56 5.21 0.86 -12.63
N ALA A 57 4.00 0.56 -12.17
CA ALA A 57 3.73 0.33 -10.75
C ALA A 57 4.53 -0.86 -10.22
N ASP A 58 4.61 -1.96 -10.98
CA ASP A 58 5.42 -3.13 -10.64
C ASP A 58 6.91 -2.79 -10.49
N ASP A 59 7.47 -2.09 -11.48
CA ASP A 59 8.88 -1.70 -11.46
C ASP A 59 9.17 -0.78 -10.27
N LEU A 60 8.26 0.17 -10.02
CA LEU A 60 8.38 1.09 -8.91
C LEU A 60 8.34 0.37 -7.56
N VAL A 61 7.39 -0.54 -7.35
CA VAL A 61 7.30 -1.31 -6.09
C VAL A 61 8.51 -2.22 -5.90
N ARG A 62 9.10 -2.74 -6.98
CA ARG A 62 10.31 -3.59 -6.91
C ARG A 62 11.57 -2.79 -6.57
N ASN A 63 11.70 -1.57 -7.10
CA ASN A 63 12.96 -0.82 -7.08
C ASN A 63 12.95 0.40 -6.14
N ASN A 64 11.80 0.87 -5.68
CA ASN A 64 11.69 2.07 -4.84
C ASN A 64 11.20 1.71 -3.42
N GLY A 65 12.03 2.02 -2.42
CA GLY A 65 11.75 1.69 -1.02
C GLY A 65 10.49 2.33 -0.44
N ILE A 66 10.13 3.55 -0.90
CA ILE A 66 8.91 4.24 -0.46
C ILE A 66 7.67 3.55 -1.03
N ALA A 67 7.68 3.20 -2.31
CA ALA A 67 6.59 2.47 -2.94
C ALA A 67 6.42 1.06 -2.34
N ALA A 68 7.53 0.35 -2.11
CA ALA A 68 7.53 -0.95 -1.43
C ALA A 68 6.95 -0.86 -0.01
N ASN A 69 7.34 0.17 0.77
CA ASN A 69 6.80 0.39 2.11
C ASN A 69 5.30 0.71 2.06
N ALA A 70 4.82 1.48 1.08
CA ALA A 70 3.38 1.76 0.94
C ALA A 70 2.54 0.47 0.78
N VAL A 71 3.01 -0.47 -0.04
CA VAL A 71 2.36 -1.78 -0.21
C VAL A 71 2.46 -2.61 1.07
N ALA A 72 3.60 -2.59 1.77
CA ALA A 72 3.77 -3.27 3.06
C ALA A 72 2.80 -2.73 4.11
N LEU A 73 2.66 -1.40 4.23
CA LEU A 73 1.72 -0.76 5.15
C LEU A 73 0.28 -1.22 4.93
N HIS A 74 -0.14 -1.33 3.66
CA HIS A 74 -1.47 -1.84 3.32
C HIS A 74 -1.66 -3.28 3.81
N LYS A 75 -0.70 -4.19 3.56
CA LYS A 75 -0.78 -5.58 4.04
C LYS A 75 -0.84 -5.65 5.57
N ASP A 76 0.01 -4.88 6.24
CA ASP A 76 0.18 -4.95 7.68
C ASP A 76 -0.99 -4.32 8.46
N HIS A 77 -1.59 -3.24 7.97
CA HIS A 77 -2.70 -2.58 8.66
C HIS A 77 -4.08 -3.13 8.24
N ILE A 78 -4.21 -3.67 7.03
CA ILE A 78 -5.48 -4.25 6.56
C ILE A 78 -5.62 -5.68 7.09
N VAL A 79 -4.60 -6.52 6.92
CA VAL A 79 -4.66 -7.95 7.22
C VAL A 79 -3.92 -8.26 8.51
N GLY A 80 -2.69 -7.77 8.68
CA GLY A 80 -1.89 -8.06 9.87
C GLY A 80 -1.34 -9.48 9.87
N HIS A 81 -1.12 -10.03 11.07
CA HIS A 81 -0.49 -11.33 11.25
C HIS A 81 -1.45 -12.51 11.03
N MET A 82 -2.74 -12.33 11.30
CA MET A 82 -3.81 -13.33 11.12
C MET A 82 -5.07 -12.64 10.58
N PHE A 83 -5.82 -13.33 9.70
CA PHE A 83 -7.11 -12.84 9.20
C PHE A 83 -8.24 -13.79 9.61
N LEU A 84 -8.75 -13.56 10.82
CA LEU A 84 -9.69 -14.46 11.49
C LEU A 84 -11.13 -14.23 11.03
N ILE A 85 -11.89 -15.32 10.93
CA ILE A 85 -13.32 -15.28 10.66
C ILE A 85 -14.10 -15.06 11.95
N SER A 86 -15.12 -14.21 11.90
CA SER A 86 -16.26 -14.20 12.83
C SER A 86 -17.49 -14.52 12.01
N TYR A 87 -17.91 -15.78 12.04
CA TYR A 87 -18.98 -16.30 11.20
C TYR A 87 -20.34 -15.93 11.78
N ARG A 88 -21.15 -15.24 10.96
CA ARG A 88 -22.40 -14.62 11.41
C ARG A 88 -23.50 -14.82 10.38
N PRO A 89 -23.95 -16.07 10.15
CA PRO A 89 -25.04 -16.32 9.25
C PRO A 89 -26.26 -15.51 9.70
N ASN A 90 -27.06 -15.02 8.75
CA ASN A 90 -28.32 -14.35 9.08
C ASN A 90 -29.37 -15.38 9.49
N TRP A 91 -29.15 -16.01 10.64
CA TRP A 91 -29.90 -17.14 11.16
C TRP A 91 -31.38 -16.82 11.36
N ARG A 92 -31.70 -15.57 11.73
CA ARG A 92 -33.09 -15.10 11.84
C ARG A 92 -33.80 -15.14 10.49
N TRP A 93 -33.13 -14.70 9.42
CA TRP A 93 -33.67 -14.76 8.07
C TRP A 93 -33.74 -16.19 7.52
N LEU A 94 -32.71 -16.98 7.82
CA LEU A 94 -32.66 -18.41 7.50
C LEU A 94 -33.65 -19.24 8.34
N GLY A 95 -34.30 -18.65 9.36
CA GLY A 95 -35.27 -19.35 10.21
C GLY A 95 -34.65 -20.44 11.08
N MET A 96 -33.35 -20.34 11.38
CA MET A 96 -32.66 -21.28 12.25
C MET A 96 -32.95 -20.97 13.72
N ARG A 97 -32.89 -22.00 14.57
CA ARG A 97 -32.96 -21.82 16.02
C ARG A 97 -31.63 -21.26 16.53
N GLU A 98 -31.68 -20.26 17.39
CA GLU A 98 -30.50 -19.58 17.93
C GLU A 98 -29.50 -20.54 18.60
N THR A 99 -29.97 -21.45 19.46
CA THR A 99 -29.09 -22.42 20.14
C THR A 99 -28.40 -23.37 19.16
N ALA A 100 -29.11 -23.82 18.11
CA ALA A 100 -28.53 -24.68 17.09
C ALA A 100 -27.57 -23.90 16.17
N THR A 101 -27.86 -22.63 15.93
CA THR A 101 -27.00 -21.73 15.17
C THR A 101 -25.66 -21.54 15.86
N LYS A 102 -25.65 -21.35 17.19
CA LYS A 102 -24.41 -21.18 17.95
C LYS A 102 -23.47 -22.38 17.78
N SER A 103 -23.96 -23.59 18.01
CA SER A 103 -23.16 -24.81 17.81
C SER A 103 -22.70 -24.99 16.37
N PHE A 104 -23.55 -24.63 15.40
CA PHE A 104 -23.19 -24.67 13.98
C PHE A 104 -22.11 -23.64 13.62
N VAL A 105 -22.17 -22.44 14.22
CA VAL A 105 -21.13 -21.41 14.03
C VAL A 105 -19.80 -21.90 14.58
N ASP A 106 -19.79 -22.45 15.80
CA ASP A 106 -18.57 -22.97 16.43
C ASP A 106 -17.95 -24.10 15.56
N GLU A 107 -18.76 -25.00 15.01
CA GLU A 107 -18.32 -26.08 14.10
C GLU A 107 -17.76 -25.54 12.78
N VAL A 108 -18.43 -24.55 12.19
CA VAL A 108 -17.99 -23.91 10.94
C VAL A 108 -16.68 -23.15 11.12
N GLU A 109 -16.54 -22.39 12.20
CA GLU A 109 -15.30 -21.65 12.48
C GLU A 109 -14.13 -22.59 12.75
N ALA A 110 -14.33 -23.67 13.51
CA ALA A 110 -13.29 -24.68 13.73
C ALA A 110 -12.86 -25.37 12.42
N ALA A 111 -13.83 -25.79 11.60
CA ALA A 111 -13.53 -26.45 10.32
C ALA A 111 -12.91 -25.48 9.30
N TRP A 112 -13.32 -24.21 9.31
CA TRP A 112 -12.72 -23.18 8.47
C TRP A 112 -11.27 -22.95 8.87
N SER A 113 -10.97 -22.78 10.16
CA SER A 113 -9.60 -22.52 10.63
C SER A 113 -8.64 -23.65 10.26
N GLU A 114 -9.06 -24.92 10.40
CA GLU A 114 -8.27 -26.09 9.97
C GLU A 114 -7.98 -26.07 8.46
N TYR A 115 -8.96 -25.70 7.64
CA TYR A 115 -8.81 -25.62 6.19
C TYR A 115 -7.99 -24.40 5.75
N ALA A 116 -8.24 -23.25 6.36
CA ALA A 116 -7.72 -21.95 5.97
C ALA A 116 -6.24 -21.81 6.32
N GLU A 117 -5.83 -22.28 7.50
CA GLU A 117 -4.46 -22.16 8.00
C GLU A 117 -3.74 -23.52 7.97
N GLY A 118 -4.04 -24.34 6.95
CA GLY A 118 -3.40 -25.63 6.73
C GLY A 118 -1.88 -25.54 6.62
N VAL A 119 -1.19 -26.49 7.25
CA VAL A 119 0.27 -26.49 7.45
C VAL A 119 1.06 -26.45 6.14
N PHE A 120 0.51 -26.99 5.04
CA PHE A 120 1.16 -27.05 3.74
C PHE A 120 0.51 -26.14 2.71
N GLY A 121 -0.26 -25.13 3.15
CA GLY A 121 -0.91 -24.17 2.26
C GLY A 121 -1.96 -24.82 1.38
N GLU A 122 -2.71 -25.77 1.91
CA GLU A 122 -3.69 -26.55 1.17
C GLU A 122 -4.80 -25.69 0.55
N ILE A 123 -5.09 -24.50 1.04
CA ILE A 123 -6.07 -23.64 0.37
C ILE A 123 -5.61 -23.18 -1.02
N ASP A 124 -4.30 -23.09 -1.26
CA ASP A 124 -3.68 -22.63 -2.50
C ASP A 124 -3.44 -23.80 -3.46
N VAL A 125 -3.82 -23.63 -4.73
CA VAL A 125 -3.51 -24.59 -5.80
C VAL A 125 -2.00 -24.77 -5.98
N GLU A 126 -1.21 -23.72 -5.71
CA GLU A 126 0.24 -23.78 -5.80
C GLU A 126 0.91 -24.38 -4.55
N GLY A 127 0.15 -24.60 -3.46
CA GLY A 127 0.67 -25.12 -2.20
C GLY A 127 1.68 -24.22 -1.51
N LYS A 128 1.60 -22.89 -1.72
CA LYS A 128 2.58 -21.92 -1.22
C LYS A 128 2.10 -21.10 -0.03
N ARG A 129 0.78 -20.99 0.16
CA ARG A 129 0.17 -19.96 1.00
C ARG A 129 -0.92 -20.54 1.88
N THR A 130 -0.96 -20.13 3.13
CA THR A 130 -2.18 -20.23 3.94
C THR A 130 -3.21 -19.17 3.51
N PHE A 131 -4.42 -19.22 4.06
CA PHE A 131 -5.48 -18.26 3.76
C PHE A 131 -5.07 -16.83 4.11
N THR A 132 -4.51 -16.61 5.31
CA THR A 132 -4.02 -15.30 5.72
C THR A 132 -2.97 -14.78 4.75
N GLU A 133 -2.00 -15.60 4.35
CA GLU A 133 -0.98 -15.24 3.36
C GLU A 133 -1.58 -14.91 1.99
N PHE A 134 -2.59 -15.67 1.58
CA PHE A 134 -3.34 -15.45 0.34
C PHE A 134 -4.09 -14.11 0.35
N ILE A 135 -4.75 -13.75 1.45
CA ILE A 135 -5.39 -12.44 1.60
C ILE A 135 -4.34 -11.32 1.67
N ARG A 136 -3.20 -11.54 2.33
CA ARG A 136 -2.08 -10.58 2.34
C ARG A 136 -1.53 -10.32 0.93
N GLU A 137 -1.35 -11.37 0.13
CA GLU A 137 -0.99 -11.22 -1.28
C GLU A 137 -2.07 -10.44 -2.04
N GLY A 138 -3.34 -10.82 -1.90
CA GLY A 138 -4.45 -10.15 -2.57
C GLY A 138 -4.49 -8.65 -2.26
N VAL A 139 -4.34 -8.25 -0.99
CA VAL A 139 -4.24 -6.83 -0.60
C VAL A 139 -3.03 -6.15 -1.22
N GLY A 140 -1.89 -6.84 -1.26
CA GLY A 140 -0.69 -6.37 -1.95
C GLY A 140 -0.93 -6.10 -3.43
N VAL A 141 -1.44 -7.10 -4.16
CA VAL A 141 -1.77 -7.01 -5.59
C VAL A 141 -2.79 -5.89 -5.84
N HIS A 142 -3.82 -5.75 -5.00
CA HIS A 142 -4.73 -4.63 -5.12
C HIS A 142 -4.00 -3.28 -4.99
N ALA A 143 -3.06 -3.11 -4.05
CA ALA A 143 -2.40 -1.83 -3.86
C ALA A 143 -1.70 -1.33 -5.14
N PHE A 144 -0.98 -2.21 -5.86
CA PHE A 144 -0.19 -1.82 -7.04
C PHE A 144 -0.80 -2.18 -8.41
N ASN A 145 -1.82 -3.05 -8.49
CA ASN A 145 -2.58 -3.32 -9.72
C ASN A 145 -4.02 -2.78 -9.70
N GLY A 146 -4.56 -2.44 -8.52
CA GLY A 146 -5.91 -1.90 -8.38
C GLY A 146 -7.03 -2.94 -8.31
N GLU A 147 -6.72 -4.24 -8.46
CA GLU A 147 -7.70 -5.32 -8.50
C GLU A 147 -7.07 -6.67 -8.16
N ILE A 148 -7.92 -7.66 -7.86
CA ILE A 148 -7.52 -9.03 -7.52
C ILE A 148 -8.36 -9.99 -8.37
N PHE A 149 -7.69 -11.00 -8.95
CA PHE A 149 -8.35 -12.14 -9.59
C PHE A 149 -7.98 -13.42 -8.86
N VAL A 150 -8.99 -14.21 -8.51
CA VAL A 150 -8.81 -15.52 -7.86
C VAL A 150 -9.77 -16.50 -8.51
N GLN A 151 -9.24 -17.62 -8.99
CA GLN A 151 -10.02 -18.70 -9.56
C GLN A 151 -10.27 -19.77 -8.48
N PRO A 152 -11.52 -20.04 -8.08
CA PRO A 152 -11.85 -21.24 -7.33
C PRO A 152 -11.68 -22.46 -8.25
N VAL A 153 -10.87 -23.42 -7.80
CA VAL A 153 -10.55 -24.66 -8.52
C VAL A 153 -11.07 -25.84 -7.70
N TRP A 154 -11.57 -26.85 -8.40
CA TRP A 154 -11.93 -28.12 -7.79
C TRP A 154 -10.79 -29.11 -8.02
N ASP A 155 -10.20 -29.61 -6.93
CA ASP A 155 -9.16 -30.64 -6.97
C ASP A 155 -9.79 -32.01 -6.65
N PRO A 156 -10.11 -32.84 -7.66
CA PRO A 156 -10.71 -34.16 -7.44
C PRO A 156 -9.72 -35.21 -6.93
N GLU A 157 -8.42 -34.98 -7.10
CA GLU A 157 -7.33 -35.91 -6.76
C GLU A 157 -6.84 -35.71 -5.33
N SER A 158 -7.23 -34.60 -4.70
CA SER A 158 -6.91 -34.28 -3.31
C SER A 158 -7.30 -35.38 -2.32
N THR A 159 -6.38 -35.71 -1.42
CA THR A 159 -6.64 -36.53 -0.23
C THR A 159 -7.20 -35.72 0.95
N GLN A 160 -7.24 -34.39 0.82
CA GLN A 160 -7.72 -33.49 1.86
C GLN A 160 -9.23 -33.57 2.04
N LEU A 161 -9.70 -33.20 3.24
CA LEU A 161 -11.13 -33.21 3.58
C LEU A 161 -11.93 -32.34 2.60
N PHE A 162 -11.42 -31.15 2.27
CA PHE A 162 -11.99 -30.21 1.29
C PHE A 162 -11.21 -30.21 -0.03
N ARG A 163 -11.93 -30.09 -1.14
CA ARG A 163 -11.44 -30.15 -2.53
C ARG A 163 -11.44 -28.80 -3.22
N THR A 164 -12.16 -27.82 -2.68
CA THR A 164 -12.05 -26.42 -3.11
C THR A 164 -10.64 -25.94 -2.83
N ARG A 165 -9.99 -25.40 -3.86
CA ARG A 165 -8.69 -24.74 -3.82
C ARG A 165 -8.83 -23.39 -4.51
N PHE A 166 -7.87 -22.49 -4.31
CA PHE A 166 -7.87 -21.18 -4.94
C PHE A 166 -6.56 -20.94 -5.66
N LYS A 167 -6.65 -20.46 -6.90
CA LYS A 167 -5.50 -20.06 -7.71
C LYS A 167 -5.51 -18.56 -7.87
N ALA A 168 -4.46 -17.89 -7.38
CA ALA A 168 -4.26 -16.48 -7.67
C ALA A 168 -3.98 -16.31 -9.16
N VAL A 169 -4.67 -15.37 -9.80
CA VAL A 169 -4.43 -15.02 -11.21
C VAL A 169 -3.89 -13.61 -11.25
N SER A 170 -2.71 -13.45 -11.86
CA SER A 170 -2.13 -12.11 -12.03
C SER A 170 -3.06 -11.23 -12.89
N PRO A 171 -3.42 -10.01 -12.46
CA PRO A 171 -4.19 -9.07 -13.28
C PRO A 171 -3.58 -8.76 -14.64
N LYS A 172 -2.25 -8.96 -14.78
CA LYS A 172 -1.47 -8.75 -16.01
C LYS A 172 -1.79 -9.80 -17.09
N ARG A 173 -2.25 -10.99 -16.67
CA ARG A 173 -2.63 -12.08 -17.57
C ARG A 173 -4.08 -11.94 -18.05
N VAL A 174 -4.88 -11.12 -17.38
CA VAL A 174 -6.25 -10.82 -17.79
C VAL A 174 -6.22 -9.67 -18.78
N ASP A 175 -6.52 -9.95 -20.05
CA ASP A 175 -6.47 -8.95 -21.11
C ASP A 175 -7.25 -9.44 -22.35
N THR A 176 -7.50 -8.53 -23.28
CA THR A 176 -8.13 -8.87 -24.55
C THR A 176 -7.21 -9.80 -25.33
N PRO A 177 -7.69 -10.96 -25.84
CA PRO A 177 -6.87 -11.88 -26.62
C PRO A 177 -6.12 -11.19 -27.75
N GLY A 178 -4.83 -11.54 -27.90
CA GLY A 178 -3.93 -10.89 -28.87
C GLY A 178 -3.63 -9.42 -28.56
N HIS A 179 -3.88 -8.97 -27.32
CA HIS A 179 -3.62 -7.62 -26.85
C HIS A 179 -4.39 -6.52 -27.62
N GLY A 180 -5.52 -6.87 -28.24
CA GLY A 180 -6.37 -5.93 -28.96
C GLY A 180 -6.99 -4.85 -28.07
N ILE A 181 -7.51 -3.79 -28.71
CA ILE A 181 -8.19 -2.67 -28.03
C ILE A 181 -9.46 -3.16 -27.31
N GLY A 182 -10.11 -4.20 -27.85
CA GLY A 182 -11.40 -4.70 -27.38
C GLY A 182 -12.57 -4.07 -28.14
N ASN A 183 -13.76 -4.16 -27.57
CA ASN A 183 -15.00 -3.60 -28.11
C ASN A 183 -15.99 -3.30 -26.96
N ARG A 184 -17.24 -2.95 -27.28
CA ARG A 184 -18.27 -2.63 -26.28
C ARG A 184 -18.49 -3.73 -25.23
N PHE A 185 -18.38 -5.00 -25.63
CA PHE A 185 -18.69 -6.18 -24.82
C PHE A 185 -17.46 -6.94 -24.34
N LEU A 186 -16.26 -6.63 -24.84
CA LEU A 186 -14.99 -7.23 -24.38
C LEU A 186 -13.97 -6.11 -24.18
N ARG A 187 -13.62 -5.82 -22.92
CA ARG A 187 -12.71 -4.72 -22.57
C ARG A 187 -11.64 -5.23 -21.62
N ALA A 188 -10.38 -5.09 -22.02
CA ALA A 188 -9.22 -5.51 -21.22
C ALA A 188 -9.41 -6.89 -20.57
N GLY A 189 -9.86 -7.86 -21.36
CA GLY A 189 -10.05 -9.25 -20.93
C GLY A 189 -11.33 -9.55 -20.16
N VAL A 190 -12.19 -8.57 -19.89
CA VAL A 190 -13.51 -8.79 -19.27
C VAL A 190 -14.60 -8.74 -20.33
N GLU A 191 -15.32 -9.85 -20.49
CA GLU A 191 -16.57 -9.86 -21.26
C GLU A 191 -17.70 -9.33 -20.38
N VAL A 192 -18.50 -8.40 -20.90
CA VAL A 192 -19.63 -7.80 -20.18
C VAL A 192 -20.94 -7.96 -20.95
N ASP A 193 -22.03 -8.07 -20.21
CA ASP A 193 -23.39 -8.04 -20.78
C ASP A 193 -23.85 -6.60 -21.08
N ARG A 194 -25.09 -6.46 -21.55
CA ARG A 194 -25.71 -5.16 -21.85
C ARG A 194 -25.85 -4.23 -20.64
N TYR A 195 -25.74 -4.77 -19.42
CA TYR A 195 -25.85 -4.06 -18.15
C TYR A 195 -24.48 -3.80 -17.51
N GLY A 196 -23.37 -4.13 -18.21
CA GLY A 196 -22.01 -3.98 -17.69
C GLY A 196 -21.61 -5.08 -16.70
N ARG A 197 -22.41 -6.12 -16.51
CA ARG A 197 -22.03 -7.23 -15.63
C ARG A 197 -21.02 -8.13 -16.33
N ALA A 198 -19.94 -8.46 -15.66
CA ALA A 198 -18.97 -9.43 -16.16
C ALA A 198 -19.66 -10.80 -16.42
N VAL A 199 -19.34 -11.42 -17.55
CA VAL A 199 -19.85 -12.73 -18.00
C VAL A 199 -18.72 -13.75 -18.07
N ALA A 200 -17.53 -13.32 -18.50
CA ALA A 200 -16.34 -14.16 -18.59
C ALA A 200 -15.06 -13.32 -18.54
N TYR A 201 -13.96 -13.99 -18.31
CA TYR A 201 -12.62 -13.44 -18.23
C TYR A 201 -11.70 -14.18 -19.21
N HIS A 202 -10.90 -13.42 -19.95
CA HIS A 202 -9.88 -13.94 -20.86
C HIS A 202 -8.53 -13.87 -20.18
N ILE A 203 -7.89 -15.03 -20.02
CA ILE A 203 -6.64 -15.18 -19.29
C ILE A 203 -5.61 -15.76 -20.25
N CYS A 204 -4.50 -15.06 -20.42
CA CYS A 204 -3.34 -15.61 -21.11
C CYS A 204 -2.69 -16.69 -20.23
N GLU A 205 -2.38 -17.85 -20.79
CA GLU A 205 -1.54 -18.85 -20.14
C GLU A 205 -0.19 -18.24 -19.74
N ASP A 206 0.38 -18.77 -18.66
CA ASP A 206 1.71 -18.36 -18.21
C ASP A 206 2.75 -19.06 -19.10
N ASP A 207 3.43 -18.28 -19.94
CA ASP A 207 4.38 -18.74 -20.95
C ASP A 207 5.83 -18.40 -20.58
N PHE A 208 6.14 -18.34 -19.27
CA PHE A 208 7.48 -18.07 -18.75
C PHE A 208 8.59 -18.81 -19.56
N PRO A 209 9.64 -18.09 -20.02
CA PRO A 209 10.01 -16.72 -19.65
C PRO A 209 9.37 -15.62 -20.52
N PHE A 210 8.55 -15.98 -21.49
CA PHE A 210 7.87 -15.01 -22.34
C PHE A 210 6.64 -14.44 -21.61
N SER A 211 6.18 -13.27 -22.05
CA SER A 211 4.98 -12.63 -21.51
C SER A 211 4.00 -12.36 -22.63
N GLY A 212 2.85 -13.05 -22.61
CA GLY A 212 1.70 -12.67 -23.43
C GLY A 212 1.68 -13.24 -24.85
N SER A 213 2.52 -14.23 -25.15
CA SER A 213 2.43 -15.03 -26.38
C SER A 213 1.67 -16.35 -26.18
N GLY A 214 1.27 -16.63 -24.94
CA GLY A 214 0.54 -17.82 -24.54
C GLY A 214 -0.85 -17.94 -25.17
N ARG A 215 -1.38 -19.17 -25.07
CA ARG A 215 -2.77 -19.47 -25.43
C ARG A 215 -3.70 -18.71 -24.49
N TRP A 216 -4.85 -18.28 -25.00
CA TRP A 216 -5.87 -17.61 -24.21
C TRP A 216 -6.94 -18.59 -23.78
N GLU A 217 -7.28 -18.57 -22.50
CA GLU A 217 -8.37 -19.33 -21.90
C GLU A 217 -9.50 -18.38 -21.53
N ARG A 218 -10.73 -18.72 -21.94
CA ARG A 218 -11.94 -18.00 -21.56
C ARG A 218 -12.59 -18.72 -20.38
N ILE A 219 -12.58 -18.09 -19.21
CA ILE A 219 -13.19 -18.60 -17.98
C ILE A 219 -14.51 -17.87 -17.73
N PRO A 220 -15.65 -18.57 -17.57
CA PRO A 220 -16.91 -17.91 -17.23
C PRO A 220 -16.82 -17.27 -15.83
N ARG A 221 -17.62 -16.24 -15.58
CA ARG A 221 -17.70 -15.65 -14.23
C ARG A 221 -18.31 -16.62 -13.22
N GLU A 222 -19.37 -17.32 -13.62
CA GLU A 222 -20.12 -18.27 -12.80
C GLU A 222 -20.29 -19.58 -13.58
N LEU A 223 -20.19 -20.71 -12.88
CA LEU A 223 -20.53 -22.02 -13.40
C LEU A 223 -22.06 -22.17 -13.51
N PRO A 224 -22.58 -23.13 -14.29
CA PRO A 224 -24.02 -23.39 -14.39
C PRO A 224 -24.72 -23.66 -13.05
N THR A 225 -23.98 -24.11 -12.03
CA THR A 225 -24.48 -24.30 -10.66
C THR A 225 -24.72 -22.99 -9.92
N GLY A 226 -24.27 -21.86 -10.45
CA GLY A 226 -24.22 -20.56 -9.77
C GLY A 226 -22.97 -20.38 -8.89
N ARG A 227 -22.07 -21.36 -8.81
CA ARG A 227 -20.77 -21.20 -8.14
C ARG A 227 -19.90 -20.21 -8.92
N PRO A 228 -19.22 -19.25 -8.27
CA PRO A 228 -18.25 -18.40 -8.96
C PRO A 228 -17.11 -19.24 -9.55
N ALA A 229 -16.83 -19.06 -10.84
CA ALA A 229 -15.66 -19.61 -11.52
C ALA A 229 -14.48 -18.61 -11.52
N MET A 230 -14.76 -17.33 -11.33
CA MET A 230 -13.75 -16.30 -11.12
C MET A 230 -14.23 -15.30 -10.08
N LEU A 231 -13.36 -14.98 -9.12
CA LEU A 231 -13.56 -13.89 -8.17
C LEU A 231 -12.75 -12.69 -8.67
N HIS A 232 -13.44 -11.57 -8.93
CA HIS A 232 -12.83 -10.31 -9.34
C HIS A 232 -13.16 -9.23 -8.33
N ILE A 233 -12.14 -8.76 -7.61
CA ILE A 233 -12.28 -7.82 -6.50
C ILE A 233 -11.58 -6.51 -6.87
N PHE A 234 -12.37 -5.44 -6.99
CA PHE A 234 -11.90 -4.06 -7.07
C PHE A 234 -13.01 -3.13 -6.56
N GLU A 235 -12.68 -1.86 -6.36
CA GLU A 235 -13.62 -0.81 -5.96
C GLU A 235 -13.95 0.05 -7.19
N PRO A 236 -15.14 -0.10 -7.81
CA PRO A 236 -15.54 0.71 -8.96
C PRO A 236 -15.80 2.16 -8.53
N VAL A 237 -15.32 3.12 -9.32
CA VAL A 237 -15.55 4.56 -9.10
C VAL A 237 -16.65 5.13 -10.00
N GLU A 238 -16.95 4.47 -11.12
CA GLU A 238 -17.94 4.90 -12.10
C GLU A 238 -18.70 3.70 -12.70
N ASP A 239 -19.86 3.97 -13.31
CA ASP A 239 -20.61 2.99 -14.09
C ASP A 239 -19.79 2.45 -15.28
N GLY A 240 -20.03 1.19 -15.62
CA GLY A 240 -19.41 0.53 -16.75
C GLY A 240 -17.91 0.26 -16.64
N GLN A 241 -17.29 0.56 -15.50
CA GLN A 241 -15.88 0.27 -15.23
C GLN A 241 -15.63 -1.24 -15.18
N THR A 242 -14.70 -1.73 -15.99
CA THR A 242 -14.40 -3.16 -16.13
C THR A 242 -13.14 -3.59 -15.39
N ARG A 243 -12.21 -2.67 -15.11
CA ARG A 243 -10.92 -2.96 -14.46
C ARG A 243 -10.63 -2.00 -13.31
N GLY A 244 -9.86 -2.47 -12.34
CA GLY A 244 -9.42 -1.63 -11.21
C GLY A 244 -8.26 -0.70 -11.58
N ALA A 245 -8.26 0.50 -10.98
CA ALA A 245 -7.14 1.43 -11.09
C ALA A 245 -6.20 1.27 -9.88
N ASN A 246 -4.89 1.19 -10.12
CA ASN A 246 -3.91 1.13 -9.04
C ASN A 246 -3.78 2.46 -8.29
N GLN A 247 -3.39 2.39 -7.02
CA GLN A 247 -3.28 3.58 -6.16
C GLN A 247 -2.11 4.49 -6.56
N PHE A 248 -1.15 3.98 -7.33
CA PHE A 248 0.03 4.73 -7.71
C PHE A 248 -0.23 5.71 -8.86
N TYR A 249 -1.30 5.57 -9.64
CA TYR A 249 -1.54 6.38 -10.84
C TYR A 249 -1.41 7.90 -10.62
N SER A 250 -1.84 8.42 -9.47
CA SER A 250 -1.80 9.86 -9.13
C SER A 250 -0.43 10.35 -8.65
N VAL A 251 0.45 9.46 -8.20
CA VAL A 251 1.73 9.79 -7.53
C VAL A 251 2.96 9.22 -8.23
N MET A 252 2.78 8.29 -9.17
CA MET A 252 3.84 7.51 -9.80
C MET A 252 4.89 8.38 -10.50
N GLU A 253 4.45 9.41 -11.22
CA GLU A 253 5.37 10.35 -11.87
C GLU A 253 6.25 11.07 -10.84
N ARG A 254 5.64 11.59 -9.76
CA ARG A 254 6.37 12.27 -8.68
C ARG A 254 7.31 11.32 -7.94
N LEU A 255 6.92 10.07 -7.72
CA LEU A 255 7.78 9.03 -7.16
C LEU A 255 9.01 8.79 -8.03
N LYS A 256 8.84 8.72 -9.36
CA LYS A 256 9.98 8.53 -10.27
C LYS A 256 10.89 9.76 -10.35
N MET A 257 10.32 10.95 -10.29
CA MET A 257 11.09 12.20 -10.21
C MET A 257 11.89 12.29 -8.91
N LEU A 258 11.29 11.89 -7.77
CA LEU A 258 11.96 11.90 -6.47
C LEU A 258 13.18 10.97 -6.45
N ASP A 259 13.04 9.75 -6.99
CA ASP A 259 14.14 8.79 -7.15
C ASP A 259 15.31 9.40 -7.95
N SER A 260 15.00 10.05 -9.07
CA SER A 260 16.00 10.72 -9.92
C SER A 260 16.66 11.92 -9.22
N LEU A 261 15.88 12.68 -8.44
CA LEU A 261 16.34 13.81 -7.65
C LEU A 261 17.32 13.36 -6.56
N GLN A 262 16.98 12.31 -5.81
CA GLN A 262 17.85 11.72 -4.78
C GLN A 262 19.16 11.19 -5.38
N ALA A 263 19.09 10.46 -6.50
CA ALA A 263 20.27 9.95 -7.18
C ALA A 263 21.20 11.08 -7.67
N THR A 264 20.63 12.14 -8.24
CA THR A 264 21.39 13.31 -8.71
C THR A 264 22.04 14.06 -7.56
N GLN A 265 21.33 14.22 -6.44
CA GLN A 265 21.88 14.87 -5.25
C GLN A 265 23.02 14.05 -4.64
N LEU A 266 22.85 12.73 -4.55
CA LEU A 266 23.90 11.82 -4.07
C LEU A 266 25.13 11.89 -4.98
N GLN A 267 24.94 11.83 -6.30
CA GLN A 267 26.04 11.93 -7.26
C GLN A 267 26.74 13.30 -7.16
N SER A 268 25.98 14.38 -7.01
CA SER A 268 26.53 15.72 -6.79
C SER A 268 27.34 15.80 -5.50
N ALA A 269 26.87 15.18 -4.41
CA ALA A 269 27.60 15.10 -3.15
C ALA A 269 28.90 14.29 -3.30
N ILE A 270 28.88 13.17 -4.03
CA ILE A 270 30.07 12.36 -4.32
C ILE A 270 31.07 13.17 -5.15
N VAL A 271 30.63 13.84 -6.22
CA VAL A 271 31.48 14.68 -7.08
C VAL A 271 32.09 15.82 -6.24
N LYS A 272 31.30 16.52 -5.43
CA LYS A 272 31.80 17.55 -4.50
C LYS A 272 32.82 16.99 -3.50
N ALA A 273 32.63 15.77 -3.00
CA ALA A 273 33.58 15.12 -2.10
C ALA A 273 34.88 14.69 -2.81
N MET A 274 34.81 14.35 -4.10
CA MET A 274 35.97 13.98 -4.92
C MET A 274 36.79 15.20 -5.38
N TYR A 275 36.14 16.29 -5.76
CA TYR A 275 36.78 17.53 -6.19
C TYR A 275 37.06 18.46 -5.00
N ALA A 276 38.00 18.05 -4.14
CA ALA A 276 38.45 18.87 -3.01
C ALA A 276 39.47 19.96 -3.43
N ALA A 277 40.08 19.84 -4.61
CA ALA A 277 41.17 20.69 -5.06
C ALA A 277 41.15 20.88 -6.58
N THR A 278 41.09 22.13 -7.03
CA THR A 278 41.36 22.51 -8.42
C THR A 278 42.70 23.23 -8.47
N ILE A 279 43.57 22.84 -9.41
CA ILE A 279 44.85 23.52 -9.66
C ILE A 279 44.63 24.52 -10.79
N GLU A 280 44.82 25.80 -10.51
CA GLU A 280 44.76 26.88 -11.50
C GLU A 280 46.20 27.30 -11.84
N SER A 281 46.54 27.41 -13.12
CA SER A 281 47.90 27.73 -13.57
C SER A 281 47.92 29.11 -14.23
N ASP A 282 48.89 29.95 -13.87
CA ASP A 282 49.06 31.34 -14.38
C ASP A 282 49.58 31.41 -15.85
N LEU A 283 49.26 30.42 -16.68
CA LEU A 283 49.61 30.44 -18.09
C LEU A 283 48.69 31.38 -18.87
N ASP A 284 49.26 32.50 -19.33
CA ASP A 284 48.60 33.48 -20.18
C ASP A 284 47.90 32.81 -21.37
N THR A 285 46.59 33.05 -21.53
CA THR A 285 45.73 32.30 -22.47
C THR A 285 46.16 32.48 -23.93
N GLU A 286 46.77 33.62 -24.26
CA GLU A 286 47.36 33.87 -25.58
C GLU A 286 48.59 32.98 -25.86
N LYS A 287 49.44 32.74 -24.85
CA LYS A 287 50.58 31.82 -24.98
C LYS A 287 50.11 30.37 -25.07
N ALA A 288 49.11 29.98 -24.27
CA ALA A 288 48.54 28.63 -24.34
C ALA A 288 47.94 28.31 -25.73
N PHE A 289 47.32 29.29 -26.39
CA PHE A 289 46.83 29.15 -27.77
C PHE A 289 47.95 29.15 -28.82
N GLU A 290 49.01 29.95 -28.69
CA GLU A 290 50.20 29.85 -29.56
C GLU A 290 50.88 28.47 -29.46
N TYR A 291 50.93 27.87 -28.26
CA TYR A 291 51.46 26.53 -28.05
C TYR A 291 50.57 25.43 -28.66
N ILE A 292 49.24 25.57 -28.67
CA ILE A 292 48.30 24.60 -29.26
C ILE A 292 48.25 24.73 -30.80
N ALA A 293 48.35 25.95 -31.34
CA ALA A 293 48.19 26.21 -32.77
C ALA A 293 49.50 26.13 -33.58
N GLY A 294 50.66 26.06 -32.93
CA GLY A 294 51.98 26.15 -33.60
C GLY A 294 52.88 24.93 -33.41
N ALA A 295 52.53 23.77 -33.99
CA ALA A 295 53.49 22.67 -34.14
C ALA A 295 53.35 21.98 -35.51
N PRO A 296 54.33 22.10 -36.43
CA PRO A 296 54.47 21.16 -37.52
C PRO A 296 54.87 19.79 -36.95
N GLN A 297 54.14 18.73 -37.31
CA GLN A 297 54.50 17.34 -37.01
C GLN A 297 55.93 17.05 -37.52
N GLY A 298 56.88 16.80 -36.60
CA GLY A 298 58.16 16.18 -36.97
C GLY A 298 59.42 16.58 -36.19
N GLN A 299 59.41 17.57 -35.29
CA GLN A 299 60.63 17.94 -34.53
C GLN A 299 60.67 17.29 -33.14
N LYS A 300 61.74 16.55 -32.86
CA LYS A 300 62.03 15.88 -31.57
C LYS A 300 62.46 16.83 -30.44
N ASP A 301 62.66 18.12 -30.73
CA ASP A 301 62.91 19.19 -29.76
C ASP A 301 61.71 20.14 -29.70
N ASN A 302 60.54 19.61 -29.35
CA ASN A 302 59.36 20.45 -29.15
C ASN A 302 59.38 20.98 -27.70
N PRO A 303 59.44 22.31 -27.47
CA PRO A 303 59.37 22.89 -26.13
C PRO A 303 58.18 22.40 -25.32
N LEU A 304 57.07 22.06 -25.98
CA LEU A 304 55.87 21.46 -25.38
C LEU A 304 56.14 20.10 -24.74
N ILE A 305 56.88 19.21 -25.41
CA ILE A 305 57.20 17.87 -24.89
C ILE A 305 58.11 18.03 -23.68
N ASN A 306 59.11 18.91 -23.74
CA ASN A 306 60.02 19.16 -22.61
C ASN A 306 59.34 19.83 -21.42
N ILE A 307 58.32 20.67 -21.64
CA ILE A 307 57.54 21.30 -20.57
C ILE A 307 56.56 20.29 -19.97
N LEU A 308 55.83 19.53 -20.79
CA LEU A 308 54.93 18.47 -20.35
C LEU A 308 55.67 17.36 -19.57
N ASP A 309 56.87 17.00 -20.01
CA ASP A 309 57.74 16.03 -19.33
C ASP A 309 58.22 16.56 -17.97
N LYS A 310 58.54 17.86 -17.87
CA LYS A 310 58.84 18.52 -16.59
C LYS A 310 57.65 18.58 -15.65
N PHE A 311 56.45 18.86 -16.16
CA PHE A 311 55.21 18.82 -15.37
C PHE A 311 54.91 17.40 -14.87
N SER A 312 54.96 16.40 -15.76
CA SER A 312 54.76 14.99 -15.41
C SER A 312 55.77 14.55 -14.33
N THR A 313 57.06 14.82 -14.56
CA THR A 313 58.13 14.47 -13.62
C THR A 313 57.96 15.18 -12.27
N TRP A 314 57.52 16.44 -12.25
CA TRP A 314 57.31 17.19 -11.01
C TRP A 314 56.18 16.61 -10.15
N TYR A 315 55.02 16.32 -10.75
CA TYR A 315 53.89 15.74 -10.01
C TYR A 315 54.09 14.27 -9.63
N ASP A 316 54.90 13.52 -10.39
CA ASP A 316 55.29 12.14 -10.04
C ASP A 316 56.32 12.10 -8.90
N THR A 317 57.24 13.07 -8.84
CA THR A 317 58.34 13.06 -7.86
C THR A 317 57.96 13.74 -6.54
N ASN A 318 57.09 14.76 -6.57
CA ASN A 318 56.81 15.62 -5.42
C ASN A 318 55.40 15.43 -4.85
N SER A 319 54.97 14.20 -4.56
CA SER A 319 53.72 13.98 -3.83
C SER A 319 53.95 13.98 -2.32
N VAL A 320 53.32 14.91 -1.59
CA VAL A 320 53.40 14.96 -0.11
C VAL A 320 52.10 14.37 0.46
N THR A 321 52.21 13.37 1.33
CA THR A 321 51.04 12.78 2.00
C THR A 321 50.95 13.27 3.45
N LEU A 322 49.81 13.83 3.84
CA LEU A 322 49.52 14.21 5.23
C LEU A 322 48.24 13.50 5.65
N GLY A 323 48.31 12.64 6.68
CA GLY A 323 47.14 11.95 7.23
C GLY A 323 46.39 11.02 6.25
N GLY A 324 47.08 10.41 5.29
CA GLY A 324 46.47 9.50 4.30
C GLY A 324 45.84 10.19 3.08
N VAL A 325 45.87 11.53 3.02
CA VAL A 325 45.44 12.32 1.86
C VAL A 325 46.67 12.80 1.09
N LYS A 326 46.69 12.57 -0.23
CA LYS A 326 47.74 13.04 -1.14
C LYS A 326 47.54 14.55 -1.37
N ILE A 327 48.43 15.37 -0.83
CA ILE A 327 48.45 16.82 -1.07
C ILE A 327 49.42 17.06 -2.23
N PRO A 328 48.94 17.51 -3.41
CA PRO A 328 49.82 17.78 -4.54
C PRO A 328 50.74 18.95 -4.22
N HIS A 329 52.07 18.76 -4.34
CA HIS A 329 53.01 19.87 -4.33
C HIS A 329 52.95 20.55 -5.70
N LEU A 330 52.38 21.74 -5.73
CA LEU A 330 52.08 22.45 -6.96
C LEU A 330 53.34 22.89 -7.71
N PHE A 331 53.21 23.10 -9.03
CA PHE A 331 54.27 23.68 -9.82
C PHE A 331 54.37 25.18 -9.51
N PRO A 332 55.56 25.81 -9.49
CA PRO A 332 55.68 27.24 -9.23
C PRO A 332 54.86 28.09 -10.22
N GLY A 333 53.91 28.88 -9.72
CA GLY A 333 52.95 29.65 -10.54
C GLY A 333 51.54 29.02 -10.63
N ASP A 334 51.32 27.87 -10.00
CA ASP A 334 49.98 27.30 -9.82
C ASP A 334 49.40 27.66 -8.44
N ASP A 335 48.10 27.91 -8.39
CA ASP A 335 47.33 28.13 -7.17
C ASP A 335 46.43 26.92 -6.85
N LEU A 336 46.39 26.52 -5.57
CA LEU A 336 45.53 25.44 -5.09
C LEU A 336 44.24 26.04 -4.56
N LYS A 337 43.19 26.03 -5.38
CA LYS A 337 41.87 26.41 -4.91
C LYS A 337 41.17 25.19 -4.32
N LEU A 338 41.17 25.11 -2.99
CA LEU A 338 40.32 24.18 -2.26
C LEU A 338 38.87 24.66 -2.38
N GLN A 339 38.11 23.99 -3.25
CA GLN A 339 36.68 24.25 -3.36
C GLN A 339 36.02 23.62 -2.12
N THR A 340 35.69 24.44 -1.12
CA THR A 340 34.86 23.97 -0.03
C THR A 340 33.49 23.66 -0.62
N ALA A 341 33.02 22.42 -0.42
CA ALA A 341 31.67 22.05 -0.79
C ALA A 341 30.69 22.89 0.05
N GLN A 342 30.26 24.04 -0.48
CA GLN A 342 29.23 24.87 0.16
C GLN A 342 27.97 24.03 0.40
N ASP A 343 27.35 24.31 1.55
CA ASP A 343 26.32 23.56 2.27
C ASP A 343 25.51 22.56 1.45
N SER A 344 25.51 21.31 1.92
CA SER A 344 24.88 20.17 1.25
C SER A 344 23.35 20.16 1.29
N ASP A 345 22.71 20.97 2.15
CA ASP A 345 21.25 21.01 2.32
C ASP A 345 20.63 22.36 1.90
N ASN A 346 20.75 22.71 0.61
CA ASN A 346 20.09 23.87 -0.03
C ASN A 346 18.55 23.71 -0.11
N GLY A 347 17.87 23.43 1.01
CA GLY A 347 16.42 23.21 1.07
C GLY A 347 15.96 21.89 0.46
N PHE A 348 16.90 20.98 0.14
CA PHE A 348 16.61 19.67 -0.42
C PHE A 348 15.72 18.85 0.52
N SER A 349 16.08 18.81 1.81
CA SER A 349 15.30 18.08 2.83
C SER A 349 13.85 18.58 2.90
N ALA A 350 13.63 19.90 2.77
CA ALA A 350 12.28 20.48 2.81
C ALA A 350 11.46 20.14 1.57
N LEU A 351 12.08 20.15 0.39
CA LEU A 351 11.46 19.75 -0.87
C LEU A 351 11.12 18.26 -0.87
N GLU A 352 12.06 17.40 -0.47
CA GLU A 352 11.86 15.96 -0.32
C GLU A 352 10.71 15.66 0.63
N GLN A 353 10.67 16.32 1.79
CA GLN A 353 9.58 16.17 2.74
C GLN A 353 8.23 16.59 2.14
N ALA A 354 8.20 17.67 1.34
CA ALA A 354 6.98 18.11 0.66
C ALA A 354 6.50 17.10 -0.38
N LEU A 355 7.42 16.51 -1.15
CA LEU A 355 7.11 15.46 -2.12
C LEU A 355 6.58 14.20 -1.44
N LEU A 356 7.24 13.75 -0.36
CA LEU A 356 6.79 12.60 0.42
C LEU A 356 5.40 12.82 1.03
N ARG A 357 5.08 14.03 1.50
CA ARG A 357 3.73 14.36 1.99
C ARG A 357 2.67 14.28 0.88
N TYR A 358 2.97 14.77 -0.32
CA TYR A 358 2.07 14.65 -1.47
C TYR A 358 1.84 13.17 -1.84
N ILE A 359 2.91 12.38 -1.86
CA ILE A 359 2.85 10.95 -2.15
C ILE A 359 2.03 10.21 -1.08
N ALA A 360 2.27 10.51 0.20
CA ALA A 360 1.54 9.92 1.32
C ALA A 360 0.03 10.19 1.20
N ALA A 361 -0.35 11.43 0.91
CA ALA A 361 -1.75 11.80 0.68
C ALA A 361 -2.39 11.02 -0.49
N GLY A 362 -1.67 10.85 -1.59
CA GLY A 362 -2.16 10.07 -2.75
C GLY A 362 -2.28 8.57 -2.49
N LEU A 363 -1.48 8.01 -1.58
CA LEU A 363 -1.49 6.59 -1.20
C LEU A 363 -2.42 6.28 0.00
N GLY A 364 -3.06 7.30 0.58
CA GLY A 364 -3.96 7.14 1.72
C GLY A 364 -3.26 6.77 3.02
N VAL A 365 -1.98 7.14 3.16
CA VAL A 365 -1.17 6.88 4.36
C VAL A 365 -0.61 8.19 4.92
N SER A 366 -0.22 8.20 6.19
CA SER A 366 0.42 9.37 6.75
C SER A 366 1.88 9.49 6.31
N TYR A 367 2.42 10.72 6.35
CA TYR A 367 3.84 10.96 6.09
C TYR A 367 4.71 10.12 7.03
N GLU A 368 4.40 10.13 8.32
CA GLU A 368 5.19 9.44 9.36
C GLU A 368 5.24 7.92 9.11
N GLN A 369 4.13 7.32 8.69
CA GLN A 369 4.08 5.90 8.38
C GLN A 369 4.86 5.57 7.10
N LEU A 370 4.74 6.43 6.08
CA LEU A 370 5.36 6.21 4.77
C LEU A 370 6.88 6.41 4.81
N SER A 371 7.35 7.48 5.45
CA SER A 371 8.78 7.81 5.56
C SER A 371 9.45 7.14 6.76
N ARG A 372 8.67 6.60 7.71
CA ARG A 372 9.15 6.12 9.02
C ARG A 372 9.82 7.20 9.87
N ASP A 373 9.55 8.46 9.57
CA ASP A 373 10.08 9.61 10.30
C ASP A 373 9.06 10.13 11.33
N TYR A 374 9.37 9.92 12.61
CA TYR A 374 8.58 10.40 13.74
C TYR A 374 9.27 11.53 14.51
N SER A 375 10.39 12.06 14.00
CA SER A 375 11.25 13.01 14.72
C SER A 375 10.56 14.32 15.12
N LYS A 376 9.54 14.74 14.36
CA LYS A 376 8.82 16.02 14.55
C LYS A 376 7.37 15.84 15.00
N VAL A 377 7.02 14.69 15.58
CA VAL A 377 5.62 14.32 15.86
C VAL A 377 5.36 14.26 17.36
N SER A 378 4.36 15.01 17.83
CA SER A 378 3.86 14.92 19.21
C SER A 378 2.96 13.70 19.41
N TYR A 379 2.74 13.28 20.65
CA TYR A 379 1.79 12.20 20.98
C TYR A 379 0.38 12.43 20.37
N SER A 380 -0.16 13.64 20.51
CA SER A 380 -1.51 13.97 20.02
C SER A 380 -1.60 13.91 18.50
N SER A 381 -0.59 14.46 17.80
CA SER A 381 -0.54 14.44 16.34
C SER A 381 -0.27 13.04 15.78
N ALA A 382 0.57 12.23 16.45
CA ALA A 382 0.77 10.81 16.12
C ALA A 382 -0.55 10.04 16.23
N ARG A 383 -1.31 10.26 17.31
CA ARG A 383 -2.62 9.62 17.53
C ARG A 383 -3.64 10.01 16.49
N ALA A 384 -3.74 11.30 16.17
CA ALA A 384 -4.65 11.78 15.13
C ALA A 384 -4.29 11.16 13.75
N SER A 385 -3.01 11.19 13.40
CA SER A 385 -2.48 10.65 12.13
C SER A 385 -2.73 9.14 12.00
N ALA A 386 -2.39 8.37 13.03
CA ALA A 386 -2.63 6.92 13.05
C ALA A 386 -4.13 6.58 12.95
N ASN A 387 -5.01 7.37 13.58
CA ASN A 387 -6.45 7.14 13.54
C ASN A 387 -7.07 7.43 12.18
N GLU A 388 -6.58 8.44 11.47
CA GLU A 388 -7.05 8.76 10.12
C GLU A 388 -6.63 7.65 9.13
N SER A 389 -5.36 7.26 9.16
CA SER A 389 -4.87 6.10 8.40
C SER A 389 -5.64 4.83 8.74
N TRP A 390 -5.93 4.61 10.02
CA TRP A 390 -6.72 3.44 10.46
C TRP A 390 -8.11 3.41 9.84
N ARG A 391 -8.82 4.55 9.78
CA ARG A 391 -10.14 4.66 9.13
C ARG A 391 -10.05 4.29 7.66
N TYR A 392 -9.03 4.78 6.96
CA TYR A 392 -8.76 4.42 5.57
C TYR A 392 -8.56 2.90 5.44
N PHE A 393 -7.66 2.30 6.23
CA PHE A 393 -7.41 0.86 6.19
C PHE A 393 -8.65 0.01 6.54
N MET A 394 -9.53 0.48 7.44
CA MET A 394 -10.80 -0.22 7.73
C MET A 394 -11.75 -0.25 6.53
N GLY A 395 -11.84 0.85 5.78
CA GLY A 395 -12.60 0.88 4.52
C GLY A 395 -12.05 -0.14 3.53
N ARG A 396 -10.73 -0.13 3.32
CA ARG A 396 -10.04 -1.06 2.42
C ARG A 396 -10.16 -2.51 2.89
N ARG A 397 -10.12 -2.78 4.21
CA ARG A 397 -10.41 -4.10 4.80
C ARG A 397 -11.79 -4.58 4.40
N LYS A 398 -12.83 -3.77 4.61
CA LYS A 398 -14.21 -4.18 4.33
C LYS A 398 -14.46 -4.44 2.84
N PHE A 399 -14.00 -3.54 1.97
CA PHE A 399 -14.35 -3.60 0.55
C PHE A 399 -13.47 -4.54 -0.26
N ILE A 400 -12.22 -4.77 0.17
CA ILE A 400 -11.26 -5.60 -0.56
C ILE A 400 -11.02 -6.92 0.16
N ALA A 401 -10.34 -6.89 1.30
CA ALA A 401 -9.90 -8.10 2.00
C ALA A 401 -11.09 -8.95 2.46
N SER A 402 -12.04 -8.36 3.19
CA SER A 402 -13.25 -9.04 3.67
C SER A 402 -14.16 -9.48 2.53
N ARG A 403 -14.18 -8.77 1.39
CA ARG A 403 -14.98 -9.17 0.23
C ARG A 403 -14.37 -10.38 -0.46
N LEU A 404 -13.06 -10.41 -0.64
CA LEU A 404 -12.32 -11.56 -1.16
C LEU A 404 -12.51 -12.77 -0.24
N ALA A 405 -12.21 -12.58 1.04
CA ALA A 405 -12.34 -13.58 2.10
C ALA A 405 -13.75 -14.18 2.17
N THR A 406 -14.78 -13.33 2.18
CA THR A 406 -16.18 -13.79 2.17
C THR A 406 -16.54 -14.61 0.93
N GLN A 407 -16.02 -14.25 -0.25
CA GLN A 407 -16.29 -15.00 -1.48
C GLN A 407 -15.54 -16.35 -1.52
N MET A 408 -14.30 -16.39 -1.03
CA MET A 408 -13.56 -17.64 -0.86
C MET A 408 -14.25 -18.55 0.17
N PHE A 409 -14.60 -18.00 1.34
CA PHE A 409 -15.37 -18.69 2.37
C PHE A 409 -16.70 -19.21 1.84
N SER A 410 -17.42 -18.43 1.02
CA SER A 410 -18.67 -18.86 0.38
C SER A 410 -18.48 -20.10 -0.50
N CYS A 411 -17.40 -20.14 -1.30
CA CYS A 411 -17.08 -21.29 -2.14
C CYS A 411 -16.72 -22.54 -1.33
N TRP A 412 -16.00 -22.37 -0.22
CA TRP A 412 -15.70 -23.47 0.69
C TRP A 412 -16.93 -23.95 1.46
N LEU A 413 -17.75 -23.03 1.98
CA LEU A 413 -18.96 -23.36 2.74
C LEU A 413 -19.97 -24.10 1.87
N GLU A 414 -20.11 -23.69 0.59
CA GLU A 414 -20.90 -24.42 -0.40
C GLU A 414 -20.50 -25.89 -0.47
N GLU A 415 -19.20 -26.17 -0.57
CA GLU A 415 -18.70 -27.55 -0.58
C GLU A 415 -18.98 -28.26 0.75
N ALA A 416 -18.65 -27.62 1.87
CA ALA A 416 -18.79 -28.21 3.21
C ALA A 416 -20.23 -28.68 3.46
N LEU A 417 -21.21 -27.87 3.04
CA LEU A 417 -22.63 -28.17 3.16
C LEU A 417 -23.09 -29.22 2.14
N LEU A 418 -22.70 -29.09 0.86
CA LEU A 418 -23.15 -30.01 -0.20
C LEU A 418 -22.58 -31.43 -0.05
N ARG A 419 -21.34 -31.56 0.42
CA ARG A 419 -20.72 -32.85 0.73
C ARG A 419 -21.17 -33.42 2.08
N GLY A 420 -21.92 -32.65 2.87
CA GLY A 420 -22.40 -33.06 4.20
C GLY A 420 -21.28 -33.24 5.23
N ILE A 421 -20.13 -32.60 5.02
CA ILE A 421 -19.02 -32.55 5.99
C ILE A 421 -19.48 -31.78 7.22
N ILE A 422 -20.15 -30.65 7.01
CA ILE A 422 -20.81 -29.86 8.05
C ILE A 422 -22.31 -29.94 7.81
N ARG A 423 -23.07 -30.29 8.85
CA ARG A 423 -24.53 -30.42 8.76
C ARG A 423 -25.22 -29.18 9.30
N PRO A 424 -25.89 -28.39 8.45
CA PRO A 424 -26.53 -27.19 8.93
C PRO A 424 -27.79 -27.51 9.76
N PRO A 425 -28.17 -26.63 10.71
CA PRO A 425 -29.49 -26.65 11.31
C PRO A 425 -30.59 -26.54 10.25
N ARG A 426 -31.81 -26.94 10.61
CA ARG A 426 -32.97 -26.75 9.73
C ARG A 426 -33.12 -25.26 9.38
N ALA A 427 -33.06 -24.97 8.10
CA ALA A 427 -33.18 -23.63 7.53
C ALA A 427 -34.37 -23.54 6.57
N ARG A 428 -34.88 -22.33 6.37
CA ARG A 428 -35.97 -21.98 5.47
C ARG A 428 -35.56 -22.00 4.00
N PHE A 429 -34.33 -21.61 3.72
CA PHE A 429 -33.78 -21.48 2.37
C PHE A 429 -32.51 -22.31 2.26
N ASP A 430 -32.30 -22.92 1.10
CA ASP A 430 -31.04 -23.59 0.81
C ASP A 430 -29.88 -22.59 0.61
N PHE A 431 -28.68 -23.12 0.41
CA PHE A 431 -27.47 -22.31 0.24
C PHE A 431 -27.56 -21.37 -0.97
N TYR A 432 -28.10 -21.82 -2.10
CA TYR A 432 -28.13 -21.02 -3.33
C TYR A 432 -29.23 -19.96 -3.32
N GLN A 433 -30.40 -20.29 -2.75
CA GLN A 433 -31.53 -19.37 -2.57
C GLN A 433 -31.18 -18.18 -1.68
N ALA A 434 -30.32 -18.38 -0.67
CA ALA A 434 -29.98 -17.36 0.32
C ALA A 434 -28.47 -17.26 0.57
N ARG A 435 -27.64 -17.34 -0.48
CA ARG A 435 -26.17 -17.39 -0.37
C ARG A 435 -25.59 -16.28 0.52
N SER A 436 -26.05 -15.04 0.37
CA SER A 436 -25.58 -13.93 1.20
C SER A 436 -25.94 -14.07 2.68
N ALA A 437 -27.05 -14.72 3.02
CA ALA A 437 -27.44 -14.98 4.40
C ALA A 437 -26.60 -16.11 5.01
N TRP A 438 -26.27 -17.13 4.23
CA TRP A 438 -25.38 -18.21 4.63
C TRP A 438 -23.94 -17.74 4.77
N SER A 439 -23.37 -17.09 3.76
CA SER A 439 -21.95 -16.73 3.72
C SER A 439 -21.59 -15.44 4.48
N ARG A 440 -22.50 -14.90 5.29
CA ARG A 440 -22.22 -13.66 6.04
C ARG A 440 -21.15 -13.92 7.11
N ALA A 441 -20.05 -13.19 7.01
CA ALA A 441 -18.97 -13.19 7.97
C ALA A 441 -18.44 -11.77 8.19
N GLU A 442 -17.92 -11.52 9.38
CA GLU A 442 -17.01 -10.40 9.66
C GLU A 442 -15.59 -10.96 9.76
N TRP A 443 -14.60 -10.11 9.48
CA TRP A 443 -13.21 -10.54 9.44
C TRP A 443 -12.36 -9.64 10.33
N ILE A 444 -11.64 -10.27 11.26
CA ILE A 444 -10.72 -9.62 12.18
C ILE A 444 -9.35 -9.67 11.54
N GLY A 445 -8.76 -8.51 11.24
CA GLY A 445 -7.40 -8.40 10.73
C GLY A 445 -6.49 -7.77 11.76
N ALA A 446 -5.51 -7.00 11.29
CA ALA A 446 -4.59 -6.26 12.15
C ALA A 446 -5.33 -5.51 13.25
N GLY A 447 -4.77 -5.47 14.46
CA GLY A 447 -5.23 -4.61 15.54
C GLY A 447 -4.86 -3.14 15.30
N ARG A 448 -5.58 -2.25 15.95
CA ARG A 448 -5.25 -0.83 16.06
C ARG A 448 -4.02 -0.70 16.96
N MET A 449 -3.01 0.02 16.48
CA MET A 449 -1.81 0.28 17.26
C MET A 449 -2.16 1.14 18.49
N ALA A 450 -1.76 0.66 19.67
CA ALA A 450 -1.88 1.43 20.90
C ALA A 450 -0.68 2.36 21.07
N ILE A 451 -0.96 3.66 21.21
CA ILE A 451 0.09 4.67 21.41
C ILE A 451 0.34 4.87 22.90
N ASP A 452 -0.74 4.87 23.69
CA ASP A 452 -0.69 4.80 25.16
C ASP A 452 -1.53 3.59 25.60
N GLY A 453 -0.85 2.49 25.87
CA GLY A 453 -1.51 1.23 26.21
C GLY A 453 -2.41 1.33 27.44
N LEU A 454 -2.06 2.16 28.43
CA LEU A 454 -2.86 2.28 29.65
C LEU A 454 -4.17 3.02 29.37
N LYS A 455 -4.10 4.19 28.70
CA LYS A 455 -5.30 4.99 28.41
C LYS A 455 -6.26 4.26 27.50
N GLU A 456 -5.77 3.55 26.49
CA GLU A 456 -6.61 2.84 25.54
C GLU A 456 -7.30 1.61 26.16
N VAL A 457 -6.61 0.90 27.06
CA VAL A 457 -7.22 -0.19 27.84
C VAL A 457 -8.28 0.35 28.79
N GLN A 458 -7.99 1.44 29.52
CA GLN A 458 -8.97 2.11 30.39
C GLN A 458 -10.21 2.56 29.60
N GLU A 459 -10.02 3.17 28.44
CA GLU A 459 -11.10 3.60 27.54
C GLU A 459 -11.97 2.39 27.12
N SER A 460 -11.34 1.27 26.79
CA SER A 460 -12.02 0.02 26.39
C SER A 460 -12.81 -0.60 27.54
N VAL A 461 -12.23 -0.65 28.75
CA VAL A 461 -12.91 -1.14 29.96
C VAL A 461 -14.12 -0.25 30.28
N MET A 462 -13.95 1.08 30.28
CA MET A 462 -15.04 2.02 30.54
C MET A 462 -16.16 1.90 29.49
N ARG A 463 -15.83 1.66 28.22
CA ARG A 463 -16.84 1.42 27.16
C ARG A 463 -17.66 0.15 27.42
N ILE A 464 -17.02 -0.93 27.86
CA ILE A 464 -17.69 -2.19 28.18
C ILE A 464 -18.58 -2.00 29.42
N GLU A 465 -18.03 -1.43 30.50
CA GLU A 465 -18.77 -1.20 31.75
C GLU A 465 -19.95 -0.24 31.56
N ALA A 466 -19.81 0.79 30.73
CA ALA A 466 -20.89 1.71 30.38
C ALA A 466 -21.93 1.11 29.40
N GLY A 467 -21.71 -0.10 28.89
CA GLY A 467 -22.60 -0.75 27.92
C GLY A 467 -22.57 -0.14 26.51
N LEU A 468 -21.55 0.65 26.18
CA LEU A 468 -21.35 1.25 24.85
C LEU A 468 -20.66 0.28 23.88
N SER A 469 -20.01 -0.76 24.39
CA SER A 469 -19.27 -1.75 23.60
C SER A 469 -19.39 -3.17 24.19
N THR A 470 -18.75 -4.13 23.53
CA THR A 470 -18.70 -5.54 23.91
C THR A 470 -17.27 -6.05 23.87
N TYR A 471 -16.95 -7.12 24.60
CA TYR A 471 -15.64 -7.77 24.53
C TYR A 471 -15.23 -8.12 23.10
N GLU A 472 -16.18 -8.61 22.30
CA GLU A 472 -15.95 -8.91 20.89
C GLU A 472 -15.50 -7.70 20.08
N LYS A 473 -16.12 -6.53 20.26
CA LYS A 473 -15.73 -5.32 19.54
C LYS A 473 -14.37 -4.80 20.01
N GLU A 474 -14.12 -4.75 21.31
CA GLU A 474 -12.86 -4.23 21.85
C GLU A 474 -11.67 -5.16 21.58
N LEU A 475 -11.85 -6.48 21.66
CA LEU A 475 -10.80 -7.44 21.33
C LEU A 475 -10.55 -7.50 19.81
N ALA A 476 -11.58 -7.38 18.97
CA ALA A 476 -11.38 -7.26 17.53
C ALA A 476 -10.60 -5.98 17.15
N LEU A 477 -10.70 -4.89 17.92
CA LEU A 477 -9.85 -3.71 17.75
C LEU A 477 -8.38 -4.02 18.08
N MET A 478 -8.10 -5.00 18.93
CA MET A 478 -6.74 -5.49 19.22
C MET A 478 -6.29 -6.56 18.21
N GLY A 479 -7.17 -6.99 17.30
CA GLY A 479 -6.91 -8.05 16.32
C GLY A 479 -7.16 -9.46 16.87
N GLU A 480 -7.86 -9.58 17.99
CA GLU A 480 -8.10 -10.84 18.71
C GLU A 480 -9.56 -11.27 18.64
N ASP A 481 -9.80 -12.59 18.65
CA ASP A 481 -11.15 -13.13 18.82
C ASP A 481 -11.49 -13.34 20.31
N TYR A 482 -12.67 -12.90 20.71
CA TYR A 482 -13.09 -12.97 22.11
C TYR A 482 -13.36 -14.39 22.59
N GLN A 483 -13.80 -15.30 21.70
CA GLN A 483 -14.13 -16.66 22.11
C GLN A 483 -12.86 -17.40 22.49
N ASP A 484 -11.81 -17.27 21.67
CA ASP A 484 -10.52 -17.88 21.95
C ASP A 484 -9.87 -17.31 23.22
N ILE A 485 -9.91 -15.98 23.41
CA ILE A 485 -9.47 -15.36 24.66
C ILE A 485 -10.24 -15.93 25.86
N PHE A 486 -11.56 -16.06 25.79
CA PHE A 486 -12.35 -16.57 26.91
C PHE A 486 -12.06 -18.05 27.19
N ARG A 487 -11.93 -18.89 26.15
CA ARG A 487 -11.55 -20.30 26.30
C ARG A 487 -10.17 -20.43 26.97
N GLN A 488 -9.21 -19.61 26.53
CA GLN A 488 -7.86 -19.59 27.09
C GLN A 488 -7.87 -19.12 28.55
N GLN A 489 -8.58 -18.04 28.88
CA GLN A 489 -8.70 -17.53 30.24
C GLN A 489 -9.30 -18.56 31.22
N VAL A 490 -10.33 -19.30 30.78
CA VAL A 490 -10.93 -20.37 31.59
C VAL A 490 -9.92 -21.48 31.85
N ARG A 491 -9.21 -21.92 30.82
CA ARG A 491 -8.17 -22.95 30.93
C ARG A 491 -7.04 -22.52 31.87
N GLU A 492 -6.47 -21.35 31.66
CA GLU A 492 -5.39 -20.80 32.47
C GLU A 492 -5.83 -20.62 33.93
N SER A 493 -7.04 -20.14 34.17
CA SER A 493 -7.57 -19.98 35.52
C SER A 493 -7.66 -21.32 36.25
N ALA A 494 -8.13 -22.37 35.58
CA ALA A 494 -8.20 -23.72 36.14
C ALA A 494 -6.80 -24.33 36.38
N GLU A 495 -5.85 -24.10 35.47
CA GLU A 495 -4.45 -24.53 35.62
C GLU A 495 -3.76 -23.82 36.79
N ARG A 496 -3.96 -22.51 36.95
CA ARG A 496 -3.45 -21.72 38.09
C ARG A 496 -4.00 -22.20 39.42
N GLU A 497 -5.30 -22.44 39.50
CA GLU A 497 -5.94 -22.95 40.71
C GLU A 497 -5.36 -24.32 41.12
N LYS A 498 -5.18 -25.22 40.15
CA LYS A 498 -4.53 -26.52 40.38
C LYS A 498 -3.07 -26.39 40.81
N ALA A 499 -2.36 -25.41 40.27
CA ALA A 499 -0.96 -25.14 40.62
C ALA A 499 -0.79 -24.36 41.94
N GLY A 500 -1.88 -23.97 42.62
CA GLY A 500 -1.83 -23.15 43.84
C GLY A 500 -1.40 -21.70 43.59
N LEU A 501 -1.44 -21.23 42.34
CA LEU A 501 -1.13 -19.85 41.97
C LEU A 501 -2.33 -18.95 42.27
N SER A 502 -2.08 -17.77 42.82
CA SER A 502 -3.13 -16.77 43.05
C SER A 502 -3.80 -16.36 41.73
N ARG A 503 -5.08 -15.95 41.82
CA ARG A 503 -5.77 -15.36 40.67
C ARG A 503 -5.02 -14.09 40.22
N PRO A 504 -4.90 -13.83 38.91
CA PRO A 504 -4.37 -12.56 38.43
C PRO A 504 -5.21 -11.43 39.04
N VAL A 505 -4.61 -10.62 39.90
CA VAL A 505 -5.30 -9.48 40.52
C VAL A 505 -5.28 -8.34 39.51
N TRP A 506 -6.17 -8.40 38.52
CA TRP A 506 -6.29 -7.32 37.55
C TRP A 506 -7.63 -6.60 37.71
N ILE A 507 -7.55 -5.27 37.61
CA ILE A 507 -8.62 -4.28 37.67
C ILE A 507 -9.00 -3.82 39.09
N ALA A 508 -9.52 -4.65 40.00
CA ALA A 508 -10.08 -4.11 41.26
C ALA A 508 -9.08 -3.32 42.13
N GLN A 509 -7.87 -3.84 42.37
CA GLN A 509 -6.88 -3.19 43.21
C GLN A 509 -6.15 -2.03 42.51
N ALA A 510 -5.80 -2.19 41.22
CA ALA A 510 -5.14 -1.13 40.45
C ALA A 510 -6.08 0.05 40.15
N TYR A 511 -7.37 -0.22 39.86
CA TYR A 511 -8.39 0.79 39.65
C TYR A 511 -8.72 1.53 40.96
N GLN A 512 -8.79 0.81 42.09
CA GLN A 512 -8.92 1.44 43.41
C GLN A 512 -7.72 2.32 43.76
N GLN A 513 -6.49 1.90 43.44
CA GLN A 513 -5.29 2.69 43.64
C GLN A 513 -5.27 3.95 42.77
N GLN A 514 -5.63 3.86 41.48
CA GLN A 514 -5.68 5.03 40.58
C GLN A 514 -6.84 6.00 40.89
N ILE A 515 -8.00 5.51 41.31
CA ILE A 515 -9.08 6.37 41.84
C ILE A 515 -8.61 7.07 43.12
N ALA A 516 -7.84 6.38 43.97
CA ALA A 516 -7.29 7.00 45.17
C ALA A 516 -6.23 8.06 44.86
N GLU A 517 -5.39 7.85 43.83
CA GLU A 517 -4.37 8.81 43.39
C GLU A 517 -4.97 10.04 42.70
N SER A 518 -5.96 9.85 41.81
CA SER A 518 -6.65 10.96 41.11
C SER A 518 -7.55 11.82 42.01
N ARG A 519 -7.86 11.34 43.23
CA ARG A 519 -8.58 12.10 44.27
C ARG A 519 -7.67 12.82 45.25
N ARG A 520 -6.34 12.73 45.11
CA ARG A 520 -5.42 13.53 45.92
C ARG A 520 -5.43 14.97 45.41
N PRO A 521 -5.78 15.97 46.22
CA PRO A 521 -5.58 17.37 45.83
C PRO A 521 -4.09 17.62 45.57
N GLU A 522 -3.77 18.34 44.50
CA GLU A 522 -2.40 18.81 44.22
C GLU A 522 -1.93 19.62 45.43
N GLU A 523 -0.93 19.11 46.16
CA GLU A 523 -0.24 19.91 47.17
C GLU A 523 0.51 21.02 46.43
N GLU A 524 0.06 22.26 46.60
CA GLU A 524 0.78 23.46 46.18
C GLU A 524 2.18 23.45 46.78
N THR A 525 3.17 23.04 45.98
CA THR A 525 4.58 23.27 46.31
C THR A 525 4.87 24.76 46.10
N THR A 526 4.57 25.59 47.10
CA THR A 526 5.17 26.93 47.19
C THR A 526 6.68 26.78 47.38
N PRO A 527 7.52 27.37 46.53
CA PRO A 527 8.96 27.38 46.76
C PRO A 527 9.26 28.26 47.99
N ARG A 528 9.95 27.70 48.98
CA ARG A 528 10.54 28.49 50.08
C ARG A 528 11.72 29.27 49.54
N GLU A 529 11.62 30.59 49.58
CA GLU A 529 12.76 31.49 49.49
C GLU A 529 13.71 31.25 50.67
N THR A 530 14.95 30.90 50.38
CA THR A 530 16.15 31.24 51.16
C THR A 530 17.34 31.34 50.23
#